data_AF-A0A6V7JS01-F1
#
_entry.id   AF-A0A6V7JS01-F1
#
_cell.length_a   1.000
_cell.length_b   1.000
_cell.length_c   1.000
_cell.angle_alpha   90.00
_cell.angle_beta   90.00
_cell.angle_gamma   90.00
#
_symmetry.space_group_name_H-M   'P 1'
#
loop_
_entity.id
_entity.type
_entity.pdbx_description
1 polymer ?
#
loop_
_entity_poly.entity_id
_entity_poly.type
_entity_poly.pdbx_seq_one_letter_code
_entity_poly.pdbx_strand_id
1 'polypeptide(L)' 'MKIEEVKSSTKTQRISAHTHIKGLGLDENGIAIQSAAGLVGQAQARE' A
#
# COMPACT_ATOMS: atom_id res chain seq x y z
N MET A 1 -20.57 27.31 13.37
CA MET A 1 -20.05 26.25 12.48
C MET A 1 -20.39 24.90 13.10
N LYS A 2 -21.15 24.05 12.41
CA LYS A 2 -21.39 22.66 12.83
C LYS A 2 -20.28 21.81 12.19
N ILE A 3 -19.52 21.10 13.00
CA ILE A 3 -18.48 20.18 12.54
C ILE A 3 -19.12 18.80 12.56
N GLU A 4 -19.28 18.20 11.38
CA GLU A 4 -19.75 16.82 11.25
C GLU A 4 -18.55 15.87 11.31
N GLU A 5 -18.64 14.86 12.17
CA GLU A 5 -17.63 13.82 12.27
C GLU A 5 -17.64 12.96 11.00
N VAL A 6 -16.51 12.92 10.28
CA VAL A 6 -16.38 12.13 9.06
C VAL A 6 -16.27 10.65 9.43
N LYS A 7 -17.35 9.90 9.22
CA LYS A 7 -17.34 8.44 9.35
C LYS A 7 -16.70 7.80 8.13
N SER A 8 -15.68 6.98 8.35
CA SER A 8 -15.04 6.21 7.28
C SER A 8 -15.97 5.09 6.80
N SER A 9 -16.20 5.03 5.47
CA SER A 9 -16.96 3.96 4.81
C SER A 9 -16.07 2.77 4.40
N THR A 10 -14.79 2.77 4.80
CA THR A 10 -13.82 1.76 4.36
C THR A 10 -14.18 0.36 4.87
N LYS A 11 -14.21 -0.61 3.96
CA LYS A 11 -14.49 -2.02 4.27
C LYS A 11 -13.23 -2.74 4.74
N THR A 12 -12.86 -2.56 6.02
CA THR A 12 -11.62 -3.08 6.61
C THR A 12 -11.40 -4.58 6.41
N GLN A 13 -12.45 -5.40 6.43
CA GLN A 13 -12.33 -6.85 6.19
C GLN A 13 -11.69 -7.17 4.84
N ARG A 14 -11.98 -6.39 3.79
CA ARG A 14 -11.45 -6.63 2.43
C ARG A 14 -9.95 -6.34 2.32
N ILE A 15 -9.44 -5.42 3.11
CA ILE A 15 -8.02 -4.98 3.06
C ILE A 15 -7.16 -5.60 4.16
N SER A 16 -7.75 -6.37 5.08
CA SER A 16 -7.08 -6.95 6.25
C SER A 16 -5.84 -7.78 5.90
N ALA A 17 -5.91 -8.57 4.82
CA ALA A 17 -4.81 -9.38 4.33
C ALA A 17 -3.65 -8.55 3.77
N HIS A 18 -3.87 -7.29 3.38
CA HIS A 18 -2.87 -6.43 2.73
C HIS A 18 -2.29 -5.37 3.67
N THR A 19 -2.48 -5.55 4.99
CA THR A 19 -2.00 -4.62 6.02
C THR A 19 -0.49 -4.43 6.04
N HIS A 20 0.28 -5.40 5.54
CA HIS A 20 1.74 -5.35 5.45
C HIS A 20 2.27 -4.60 4.22
N ILE A 21 1.42 -4.30 3.22
CA ILE A 21 1.83 -3.54 2.02
C ILE A 21 1.83 -2.05 2.35
N LYS A 22 3.00 -1.42 2.24
CA LYS A 22 3.22 -0.01 2.58
C LYS A 22 3.59 0.86 1.37
N GLY A 23 3.74 0.26 0.20
CA GLY A 23 4.11 0.94 -1.05
C GLY A 23 4.62 -0.04 -2.10
N LEU A 24 5.14 0.49 -3.21
CA LEU A 24 5.69 -0.32 -4.30
C LEU A 24 7.13 -0.78 -4.05
N GLY A 25 7.87 -0.16 -3.13
CA GLY A 25 9.24 -0.56 -2.78
C GLY A 25 10.22 -0.43 -3.95
N LEU A 26 10.21 0.75 -4.58
CA LEU A 26 11.14 1.10 -5.67
C LEU A 26 12.34 1.86 -5.11
N ASP A 27 13.47 1.78 -5.80
CA ASP A 27 14.62 2.63 -5.54
C ASP A 27 14.46 4.04 -6.17
N GLU A 28 15.49 4.87 -6.07
CA GLU A 28 15.52 6.23 -6.63
C GLU A 28 15.48 6.29 -8.17
N ASN A 29 15.80 5.18 -8.83
CA ASN A 29 15.78 5.03 -10.28
C ASN A 29 14.46 4.43 -10.78
N GLY A 30 13.53 4.09 -9.88
CA GLY A 30 12.26 3.45 -10.21
C GLY A 30 12.32 1.93 -10.32
N ILE A 31 13.43 1.30 -9.92
CA ILE A 31 13.61 -0.15 -10.03
C ILE A 31 13.07 -0.86 -8.79
N ALA A 32 12.32 -1.95 -9.00
CA ALA A 32 11.72 -2.72 -7.93
C ALA A 32 12.76 -3.50 -7.10
N ILE A 33 12.80 -3.21 -5.79
CA ILE A 33 13.65 -3.95 -4.86
C ILE A 33 13.01 -5.31 -4.56
N GLN A 34 13.80 -6.38 -4.63
CA GLN A 34 13.36 -7.78 -4.48
C GLN A 34 12.49 -8.03 -3.23
N SER A 35 12.75 -7.35 -2.12
CA SER A 35 11.91 -7.39 -0.92
C SER A 35 11.86 -6.01 -0.30
N ALA A 36 10.76 -5.28 -0.52
CA ALA A 36 10.60 -3.92 -0.02
C ALA A 36 9.12 -3.53 0.10
N ALA A 37 8.82 -2.65 1.04
CA ALA A 37 7.47 -2.10 1.26
C ALA A 37 6.35 -3.14 1.44
N GLY A 38 6.70 -4.34 1.94
CA GLY A 38 5.78 -5.47 2.12
C GLY A 38 5.59 -6.34 0.88
N LEU A 39 6.16 -5.95 -0.26
CA LEU A 39 6.16 -6.75 -1.49
C LEU A 39 7.45 -7.55 -1.61
N VAL A 40 7.33 -8.79 -2.10
CA VAL A 40 8.45 -9.68 -2.37
C VAL A 40 8.35 -10.13 -3.84
N GLY A 41 9.38 -9.85 -4.63
CA GLY A 41 9.46 -10.14 -6.06
C GLY A 41 8.54 -9.25 -6.90
N GLN A 42 7.97 -9.85 -7.94
CA GLN A 42 7.05 -9.21 -8.88
C GLN A 42 7.59 -7.90 -9.49
N ALA A 43 8.89 -7.87 -9.79
CA ALA A 43 9.63 -6.67 -10.18
C ALA A 43 9.01 -5.94 -11.38
N GLN A 44 8.77 -6.67 -12.47
CA GLN A 44 8.23 -6.11 -13.73
C GLN A 44 6.83 -5.49 -13.62
N ALA A 45 6.05 -5.81 -12.59
CA ALA A 45 4.73 -5.21 -12.39
C ALA A 45 4.76 -4.07 -11.36
N ARG A 46 5.91 -3.87 -10.69
CA ARG A 46 6.13 -2.82 -9.70
C ARG A 46 6.86 -1.63 -10.30
N GLU A 47 7.77 -1.86 -11.25
CA GLU A 47 8.44 -0.85 -12.09
C GLU A 47 7.59 -0.42 -13.30
#